data_AF-C4JUQ3-F1
#
_entry.id   AF-C4JUQ3-F1
#
_cell.length_a   1.000
_cell.length_b   1.000
_cell.length_c   1.000
_cell.angle_alpha   90.00
_cell.angle_beta   90.00
_cell.angle_gamma   90.00
#
_symmetry.space_group_name_H-M   'P 1'
#
loop_
_entity.id
_entity.type
_entity.pdbx_description
1 polymer ?
#
loop_
_entity_poly.entity_id
_entity_poly.type
_entity_poly.pdbx_seq_one_letter_code
_entity_poly.pdbx_strand_id
1 'polypeptide(L)'
;MKSRKLGKLRHIFRSTKSVDGLYPQFPPPPPNVLLSNRQHFTDLIHHRKYLTPPGVQDNPLYSLYRLYEYVILDENTHLRNEIEYFWRNHSWAVCDIPDPEDEDPERYAVLSCIPQLLVLAFNNNIELGLPRDAPAIMTHDQMDEYRRREKVWEKPPDWVAKVPPVKETLKIPYKKQVYVEHPEYVVLEHLDNLEASEVFREKNILTARPHIYFI
;
A
#
# COMPACT_ATOMS: atom_id res chain seq x y z
N MET A 1 -51.32 22.54 26.21
CA MET A 1 -50.17 22.01 26.98
C MET A 1 -49.20 21.33 26.03
N LYS A 2 -48.00 21.91 25.91
CA LYS A 2 -46.68 21.34 25.51
C LYS A 2 -46.54 20.50 24.24
N SER A 3 -46.06 21.20 23.21
CA SER A 3 -45.04 20.79 22.24
C SER A 3 -44.00 19.79 22.78
N ARG A 4 -43.66 18.77 21.98
CA ARG A 4 -42.36 18.10 22.03
C ARG A 4 -41.81 17.96 20.61
N LYS A 5 -40.93 18.91 20.27
CA LYS A 5 -40.00 18.85 19.14
C LYS A 5 -39.18 17.55 19.22
N LEU A 6 -39.04 16.85 18.10
CA LEU A 6 -37.96 15.87 17.89
C LEU A 6 -36.63 16.64 17.95
N GLY A 7 -35.98 16.54 19.10
CA GLY A 7 -34.64 17.05 19.33
C GLY A 7 -33.61 16.11 18.71
N LYS A 8 -32.76 16.69 17.85
CA LYS A 8 -31.47 16.20 17.37
C LYS A 8 -30.82 15.17 18.32
N LEU A 9 -30.64 13.93 17.87
CA LEU A 9 -29.55 13.08 18.34
C LEU A 9 -28.24 13.68 17.82
N ARG A 10 -27.66 14.60 18.60
CA ARG A 10 -26.27 15.01 18.49
C ARG A 10 -25.57 14.58 19.77
N HIS A 11 -25.05 13.36 19.78
CA HIS A 11 -24.19 12.81 20.83
C HIS A 11 -23.59 11.50 20.25
N ILE A 12 -22.29 11.20 20.22
CA ILE A 12 -21.07 11.77 20.80
C ILE A 12 -19.93 11.26 19.88
N PHE A 13 -19.31 12.12 19.07
CA PHE A 13 -17.90 11.91 18.73
C PHE A 13 -17.12 12.75 19.74
N ARG A 14 -16.80 12.13 20.88
CA ARG A 14 -15.77 12.68 21.77
C ARG A 14 -14.49 12.63 20.95
N SER A 15 -14.00 13.81 20.58
CA SER A 15 -12.62 14.00 20.14
C SER A 15 -11.71 13.44 21.22
N THR A 16 -11.31 12.18 21.07
CA THR A 16 -10.08 11.69 21.68
C THR A 16 -8.97 12.45 20.98
N LYS A 17 -8.28 13.31 21.72
CA LYS A 17 -7.01 13.88 21.27
C LYS A 17 -6.19 12.74 20.65
N SER A 18 -5.85 12.86 19.38
CA SER A 18 -4.89 11.96 18.74
C SER A 18 -3.67 11.92 19.65
N VAL A 19 -3.23 10.72 19.99
CA VAL A 19 -1.85 10.55 20.44
C VAL A 19 -1.04 10.70 19.15
N ASP A 20 -0.63 11.93 18.85
CA ASP A 20 -0.12 12.32 17.53
C ASP A 20 0.94 11.33 17.03
N GLY A 21 0.73 10.82 15.82
CA GLY A 21 1.68 9.94 15.11
C GLY A 21 1.65 8.45 15.45
N LEU A 22 0.95 7.99 16.50
CA LEU A 22 0.92 6.55 16.81
C LEU A 22 0.07 5.71 15.85
N TYR A 23 -0.91 6.37 15.21
CA TYR A 23 -1.90 5.75 14.33
C TYR A 23 -1.80 6.37 12.94
N PRO A 24 -2.07 5.59 11.87
CA PRO A 24 -2.20 6.16 10.54
C PRO A 24 -3.47 7.00 10.42
N GLN A 25 -3.44 7.93 9.48
CA GLN A 25 -4.60 8.71 9.06
C GLN A 25 -5.05 8.20 7.69
N PHE A 26 -6.36 7.97 7.54
CA PHE A 26 -6.94 7.48 6.31
C PHE A 26 -8.03 8.44 5.78
N PRO A 27 -8.08 8.71 4.46
CA PRO A 27 -7.04 8.38 3.49
C PRO A 27 -5.75 9.18 3.80
N PRO A 28 -4.57 8.68 3.40
CA PRO A 28 -3.32 9.43 3.57
C PRO A 28 -3.30 10.69 2.70
N PRO A 29 -2.44 11.67 3.01
CA PRO A 29 -2.30 12.87 2.20
C PRO A 29 -1.97 12.58 0.73
N PRO A 30 -2.35 13.49 -0.19
CA PRO A 30 -2.02 13.36 -1.61
C PRO A 30 -0.50 13.45 -1.85
N PRO A 31 0.01 12.99 -3.02
CA PRO A 31 1.45 12.86 -3.25
C PRO A 31 2.20 14.16 -3.06
N ASN A 32 1.68 15.29 -3.57
CA ASN A 32 2.32 16.60 -3.42
C ASN A 32 2.57 17.00 -1.94
N VAL A 33 1.66 16.68 -1.02
CA VAL A 33 1.79 16.97 0.42
C VAL A 33 2.84 16.07 1.06
N LEU A 34 2.80 14.77 0.76
CA LEU A 34 3.78 13.80 1.24
C LEU A 34 5.19 14.15 0.76
N LEU A 35 5.34 14.45 -0.53
CA LEU A 35 6.62 14.77 -1.16
C LEU A 35 7.20 16.08 -0.64
N SER A 36 6.37 17.11 -0.42
CA SER A 36 6.80 18.43 0.06
C SER A 36 7.21 18.43 1.53
N ASN A 37 6.70 17.47 2.33
CA ASN A 37 7.03 17.31 3.76
C ASN A 37 7.59 15.91 4.06
N ARG A 38 8.38 15.37 3.12
CA ARG A 38 8.84 13.98 3.13
C ARG A 38 9.41 13.54 4.47
N GLN A 39 10.36 14.29 5.02
CA GLN A 39 11.01 13.92 6.29
C GLN A 39 9.99 13.79 7.42
N HIS A 40 9.06 14.74 7.54
CA HIS A 40 8.03 14.71 8.56
C HIS A 40 7.15 13.44 8.45
N PHE A 41 6.72 13.07 7.24
CA PHE A 41 5.90 11.88 7.06
C PHE A 41 6.68 10.57 7.21
N THR A 42 7.95 10.54 6.81
CA THR A 42 8.86 9.42 7.10
C THR A 42 9.00 9.23 8.61
N ASP A 43 9.25 10.31 9.36
CA ASP A 43 9.33 10.27 10.81
C ASP A 43 8.01 9.74 11.41
N LEU A 44 6.86 10.24 10.95
CA LEU A 44 5.56 9.73 11.39
C LEU A 44 5.40 8.23 11.16
N ILE A 45 5.79 7.72 9.99
CA ILE A 45 5.74 6.28 9.70
C ILE A 45 6.59 5.49 10.70
N HIS A 46 7.80 5.95 10.99
CA HIS A 46 8.70 5.28 11.93
C HIS A 46 8.20 5.35 13.38
N HIS A 47 7.37 6.34 13.72
CA HIS A 47 6.76 6.47 15.05
C HIS A 47 5.43 5.70 15.20
N ARG A 48 4.81 5.23 14.11
CA ARG A 48 3.54 4.49 14.17
C ARG A 48 3.72 3.17 14.90
N LYS A 49 2.75 2.85 15.76
CA LYS A 49 2.70 1.58 16.51
C LYS A 49 1.53 0.69 16.11
N TYR A 50 0.53 1.26 15.47
CA TYR A 50 -0.72 0.57 15.15
C TYR A 50 -1.02 0.69 13.66
N LEU A 51 -1.67 -0.34 13.09
CA LEU A 51 -2.02 -0.41 11.68
C LEU A 51 -3.32 0.35 11.36
N THR A 52 -4.18 0.55 12.36
CA THR A 52 -5.46 1.24 12.23
C THR A 52 -5.74 2.12 13.45
N PRO A 53 -6.57 3.16 13.32
CA PRO A 53 -7.07 3.93 14.45
C PRO A 53 -7.78 3.07 15.52
N PRO A 54 -7.88 3.54 16.77
CA PRO A 54 -8.55 2.79 17.84
C PRO A 54 -9.99 2.39 17.49
N GLY A 55 -10.32 1.12 17.72
CA GLY A 55 -11.67 0.58 17.49
C GLY A 55 -12.00 0.30 16.03
N VAL A 56 -11.02 0.42 15.12
CA VAL A 56 -11.19 0.13 13.69
C VAL A 56 -10.52 -1.21 13.36
N GLN A 57 -11.30 -2.16 12.84
CA GLN A 57 -10.75 -3.42 12.34
C GLN A 57 -9.99 -3.19 11.04
N ASP A 58 -8.79 -3.79 10.94
CA ASP A 58 -7.98 -3.69 9.73
C ASP A 58 -8.59 -4.47 8.56
N ASN A 59 -8.32 -4.00 7.35
CA ASN A 59 -8.86 -4.56 6.12
C ASN A 59 -7.91 -4.26 4.93
N PRO A 60 -8.12 -4.91 3.76
CA PRO A 60 -7.26 -4.72 2.60
C PRO A 60 -7.12 -3.27 2.14
N LEU A 61 -8.18 -2.45 2.29
CA LEU A 61 -8.17 -1.06 1.87
C LEU A 61 -7.26 -0.20 2.78
N TYR A 62 -7.24 -0.43 4.09
CA TYR A 62 -6.30 0.26 4.98
C TYR A 62 -4.85 -0.17 4.73
N SER A 63 -4.61 -1.45 4.45
CA SER A 63 -3.28 -1.91 4.02
C SER A 63 -2.86 -1.25 2.69
N LEU A 64 -3.77 -1.13 1.72
CA LEU A 64 -3.54 -0.41 0.46
C LEU A 64 -3.10 1.04 0.69
N TYR A 65 -3.74 1.75 1.63
CA TYR A 65 -3.35 3.12 1.99
C TYR A 65 -1.97 3.19 2.66
N ARG A 66 -1.61 2.22 3.52
CA ARG A 66 -0.26 2.18 4.12
C ARG A 66 0.81 1.91 3.05
N LEU A 67 0.57 0.95 2.16
CA LEU A 67 1.43 0.67 1.01
C LEU A 67 1.63 1.90 0.13
N TYR A 68 0.58 2.69 -0.09
CA TYR A 68 0.66 3.95 -0.84
C TYR A 68 1.66 4.92 -0.21
N GLU A 69 1.58 5.16 1.10
CA GLU A 69 2.54 6.04 1.77
C GLU A 69 3.98 5.53 1.62
N TYR A 70 4.17 4.20 1.75
CA TYR A 70 5.50 3.59 1.63
C TYR A 70 6.07 3.68 0.21
N VAL A 71 5.23 3.62 -0.82
CA VAL A 71 5.63 3.86 -2.21
C VAL A 71 6.03 5.33 -2.41
N ILE A 72 5.20 6.29 -2.01
CA ILE A 72 5.49 7.72 -2.22
C ILE A 72 6.78 8.15 -1.49
N LEU A 73 6.98 7.60 -0.30
CA LEU A 73 8.09 7.96 0.59
C LEU A 73 9.34 7.09 0.38
N ASP A 74 9.29 6.11 -0.53
CA ASP A 74 10.35 5.12 -0.77
C ASP A 74 10.84 4.43 0.52
N GLU A 75 9.88 4.01 1.34
CA GLU A 75 10.09 3.29 2.60
C GLU A 75 10.09 1.78 2.35
N ASN A 76 11.11 1.28 1.63
CA ASN A 76 11.20 -0.12 1.17
C ASN A 76 11.06 -1.17 2.29
N THR A 77 11.60 -0.92 3.49
CA THR A 77 11.43 -1.86 4.62
C THR A 77 9.98 -1.94 5.07
N HIS A 78 9.30 -0.80 5.20
CA HIS A 78 7.89 -0.76 5.58
C HIS A 78 7.00 -1.34 4.48
N LEU A 79 7.32 -1.04 3.21
CA LEU A 79 6.65 -1.60 2.05
C LEU A 79 6.67 -3.14 2.08
N ARG A 80 7.85 -3.74 2.24
CA ARG A 80 7.99 -5.21 2.27
C ARG A 80 7.26 -5.84 3.46
N ASN A 81 7.39 -5.25 4.65
CA ASN A 81 6.69 -5.73 5.85
C ASN A 81 5.16 -5.69 5.67
N GLU A 82 4.65 -4.64 5.02
CA GLU A 82 3.21 -4.50 4.76
C GLU A 82 2.73 -5.46 3.66
N ILE A 83 3.53 -5.71 2.62
CA ILE A 83 3.26 -6.75 1.61
C ILE A 83 3.21 -8.13 2.27
N GLU A 84 4.15 -8.45 3.16
CA GLU A 84 4.19 -9.71 3.91
C GLU A 84 3.02 -9.82 4.90
N TYR A 85 2.64 -8.72 5.54
CA TYR A 85 1.45 -8.65 6.38
C TYR A 85 0.19 -8.94 5.57
N PHE A 86 0.01 -8.28 4.42
CA PHE A 86 -1.06 -8.60 3.49
C PHE A 86 -0.98 -10.06 3.07
N TRP A 87 0.23 -10.60 2.87
CA TRP A 87 0.44 -12.00 2.51
C TRP A 87 -0.13 -12.99 3.50
N ARG A 88 0.11 -12.75 4.78
CA ARG A 88 -0.36 -13.61 5.88
C ARG A 88 -1.84 -13.49 6.21
N ASN A 89 -2.52 -12.46 5.71
CA ASN A 89 -3.97 -12.36 5.82
C ASN A 89 -4.62 -13.20 4.71
N HIS A 90 -4.76 -14.50 4.93
CA HIS A 90 -5.22 -15.44 3.88
C HIS A 90 -6.65 -15.18 3.38
N SER A 91 -7.47 -14.44 4.14
CA SER A 91 -8.80 -14.01 3.71
C SER A 91 -8.79 -12.77 2.79
N TRP A 92 -7.63 -12.15 2.58
CA TRP A 92 -7.47 -10.98 1.74
C TRP A 92 -6.94 -11.41 0.38
N ALA A 93 -7.86 -11.70 -0.55
CA ALA A 93 -7.51 -11.88 -1.96
C ALA A 93 -7.23 -10.51 -2.59
N VAL A 94 -6.26 -10.43 -3.50
CA VAL A 94 -5.91 -9.15 -4.13
C VAL A 94 -7.06 -8.62 -4.99
N CYS A 95 -7.81 -9.50 -5.65
CA CYS A 95 -8.95 -9.12 -6.49
C CYS A 95 -10.13 -8.53 -5.71
N ASP A 96 -10.19 -8.79 -4.40
CA ASP A 96 -11.29 -8.37 -3.52
C ASP A 96 -10.99 -7.03 -2.81
N ILE A 97 -9.85 -6.39 -3.09
CA ILE A 97 -9.53 -5.07 -2.54
C ILE A 97 -10.62 -4.07 -2.98
N PRO A 98 -11.35 -3.44 -2.05
CA PRO A 98 -12.40 -2.47 -2.40
C PRO A 98 -11.84 -1.28 -3.18
N ASP A 99 -12.64 -0.75 -4.11
CA ASP A 99 -12.33 0.50 -4.80
C ASP A 99 -12.36 1.66 -3.78
N PRO A 100 -11.27 2.43 -3.61
CA PRO A 100 -11.28 3.59 -2.73
C PRO A 100 -12.14 4.76 -3.23
N GLU A 101 -12.52 4.78 -4.52
CA GLU A 101 -13.23 5.91 -5.16
C GLU A 101 -12.57 7.27 -4.83
N ASP A 102 -11.24 7.31 -4.91
CA ASP A 102 -10.45 8.39 -4.33
C ASP A 102 -10.58 9.70 -5.11
N GLU A 103 -10.91 10.78 -4.42
CA GLU A 103 -11.14 12.11 -5.02
C GLU A 103 -9.85 12.76 -5.57
N ASP A 104 -8.67 12.39 -5.06
CA ASP A 104 -7.40 12.92 -5.54
C ASP A 104 -6.88 12.04 -6.69
N PRO A 105 -6.76 12.58 -7.93
CA PRO A 105 -6.45 11.77 -9.10
C PRO A 105 -5.03 11.17 -9.05
N GLU A 106 -4.07 11.86 -8.43
CA GLU A 106 -2.70 11.35 -8.30
C GLU A 106 -2.62 10.21 -7.29
N ARG A 107 -3.24 10.39 -6.11
CA ARG A 107 -3.36 9.33 -5.11
C ARG A 107 -4.11 8.13 -5.67
N TYR A 108 -5.21 8.35 -6.38
CA TYR A 108 -6.00 7.26 -6.96
C TYR A 108 -5.20 6.46 -7.99
N ALA A 109 -4.44 7.14 -8.86
CA ALA A 109 -3.57 6.49 -9.83
C ALA A 109 -2.51 5.62 -9.15
N VAL A 110 -1.83 6.14 -8.11
CA VAL A 110 -0.83 5.37 -7.33
C VAL A 110 -1.49 4.19 -6.62
N LEU A 111 -2.66 4.39 -5.99
CA LEU A 111 -3.42 3.31 -5.34
C LEU A 111 -3.78 2.19 -6.34
N SER A 112 -4.11 2.54 -7.59
CA SER A 112 -4.41 1.54 -8.63
C SER A 112 -3.20 0.72 -9.08
N CYS A 113 -1.97 1.20 -8.87
CA CYS A 113 -0.75 0.47 -9.18
C CYS A 113 -0.45 -0.63 -8.15
N ILE A 114 -0.81 -0.41 -6.87
CA ILE A 114 -0.38 -1.27 -5.77
C ILE A 114 -0.95 -2.70 -5.86
N PRO A 115 -2.24 -2.94 -6.20
CA PRO A 115 -2.74 -4.29 -6.39
C PRO A 115 -1.97 -5.07 -7.45
N GLN A 116 -1.49 -4.39 -8.51
CA GLN A 116 -0.66 -5.04 -9.52
C GLN A 116 0.72 -5.42 -8.98
N LEU A 117 1.32 -4.58 -8.12
CA LEU A 117 2.55 -4.95 -7.40
C LEU A 117 2.34 -6.15 -6.49
N LEU A 118 1.21 -6.22 -5.77
CA LEU A 118 0.87 -7.37 -4.94
C LEU A 118 0.72 -8.64 -5.78
N VAL A 119 0.03 -8.56 -6.93
CA VAL A 119 -0.09 -9.68 -7.88
C VAL A 119 1.30 -10.16 -8.33
N LEU A 120 2.20 -9.26 -8.71
CA LEU A 120 3.57 -9.61 -9.12
C LEU A 120 4.33 -10.32 -7.99
N ALA A 121 4.31 -9.76 -6.78
CA ALA A 121 5.00 -10.34 -5.63
C ALA A 121 4.42 -11.71 -5.24
N PHE A 122 3.10 -11.83 -5.20
CA PHE A 122 2.39 -13.01 -4.73
C PHE A 122 2.48 -14.15 -5.75
N ASN A 123 2.28 -13.83 -7.03
CA ASN A 123 2.40 -14.81 -8.09
C ASN A 123 3.84 -15.31 -8.24
N ASN A 124 4.86 -14.50 -7.97
CA ASN A 124 6.24 -15.01 -7.89
C ASN A 124 6.40 -16.11 -6.83
N ASN A 125 5.78 -15.97 -5.65
CA ASN A 125 5.86 -16.99 -4.61
C ASN A 125 5.04 -18.25 -4.98
N ILE A 126 3.84 -18.05 -5.54
CA ILE A 126 3.00 -19.14 -6.05
C ILE A 126 3.73 -19.91 -7.18
N GLU A 127 4.47 -19.21 -8.04
CA GLU A 127 5.29 -19.78 -9.10
C GLU A 127 6.32 -20.77 -8.53
N LEU A 128 6.97 -20.38 -7.42
CA LEU A 128 7.95 -21.18 -6.67
C LEU A 128 7.32 -22.34 -5.87
N GLY A 129 5.99 -22.46 -5.89
CA GLY A 129 5.22 -23.48 -5.18
C GLY A 129 4.94 -23.12 -3.72
N LEU A 130 4.95 -21.83 -3.38
CA LEU A 130 4.59 -21.32 -2.07
C LEU A 130 3.17 -20.72 -2.11
N PRO A 131 2.13 -21.48 -1.71
CA PRO A 131 0.79 -20.93 -1.61
C PRO A 131 0.65 -19.99 -0.41
N ARG A 132 -0.42 -19.21 -0.41
CA ARG A 132 -0.78 -18.23 0.64
C ARG A 132 -0.78 -18.85 2.04
N ASP A 133 -1.30 -20.07 2.15
CA ASP A 133 -1.46 -20.79 3.42
C ASP A 133 -0.20 -21.50 3.91
N ALA A 134 0.92 -21.40 3.18
CA ALA A 134 2.18 -22.00 3.58
C ALA A 134 2.72 -21.33 4.86
N PRO A 135 3.16 -22.11 5.87
CA PRO A 135 3.79 -21.55 7.06
C PRO A 135 5.18 -21.01 6.74
N ALA A 136 5.65 -20.04 7.53
CA ALA A 136 6.96 -19.42 7.34
C ALA A 136 8.15 -20.39 7.50
N ILE A 137 7.97 -21.47 8.25
CA ILE A 137 8.97 -22.52 8.45
C ILE A 137 8.34 -23.83 7.99
N MET A 138 9.01 -24.48 7.05
CA MET A 138 8.56 -25.73 6.43
C MET A 138 9.69 -26.75 6.39
N THR A 139 9.34 -28.03 6.44
CA THR A 139 10.24 -29.13 6.08
C THR A 139 10.31 -29.28 4.56
N HIS A 140 11.32 -30.01 4.08
CA HIS A 140 11.44 -30.35 2.66
C HIS A 140 10.20 -31.10 2.14
N ASP A 141 9.67 -32.04 2.93
CA ASP A 141 8.46 -32.80 2.56
C ASP A 141 7.24 -31.90 2.40
N GLN A 142 7.07 -30.91 3.29
CA GLN A 142 5.99 -29.92 3.19
C GLN A 142 6.15 -29.05 1.94
N MET A 143 7.37 -28.59 1.64
CA MET A 143 7.62 -27.81 0.42
C MET A 143 7.26 -28.60 -0.84
N ASP A 144 7.64 -29.88 -0.89
CA ASP A 144 7.33 -30.74 -2.04
C ASP A 144 5.83 -31.03 -2.16
N GLU A 145 5.11 -31.13 -1.04
CA GLU A 145 3.65 -31.19 -1.06
C GLU A 145 3.04 -29.92 -1.66
N TYR A 146 3.45 -28.74 -1.19
CA TYR A 146 2.93 -27.46 -1.69
C TYR A 146 3.19 -27.26 -3.18
N ARG A 147 4.39 -27.61 -3.68
CA ARG A 147 4.73 -27.56 -5.11
C ARG A 147 3.84 -28.43 -5.99
N ARG A 148 3.25 -29.50 -5.45
CA ARG A 148 2.33 -30.39 -6.17
C ARG A 148 0.88 -29.89 -6.16
N ARG A 149 0.54 -28.94 -5.30
CA ARG A 149 -0.82 -28.37 -5.24
C ARG A 149 -1.09 -27.56 -6.50
N GLU A 150 -2.37 -27.46 -6.85
CA GLU A 150 -2.81 -26.55 -7.90
C GLU A 150 -2.50 -25.10 -7.51
N LYS A 151 -1.91 -24.34 -8.44
CA LYS A 151 -1.55 -22.94 -8.22
C LYS A 151 -2.81 -22.07 -8.27
N VAL A 152 -3.12 -21.40 -7.16
CA VAL A 152 -4.18 -20.38 -7.10
C VAL A 152 -3.53 -19.02 -7.34
N TRP A 153 -3.72 -18.46 -8.53
CA TRP A 153 -3.11 -17.21 -8.94
C TRP A 153 -3.91 -15.99 -8.51
N GLU A 154 -3.21 -14.96 -8.03
CA GLU A 154 -3.78 -13.66 -7.69
C GLU A 154 -4.04 -12.84 -8.96
N LYS A 155 -5.05 -11.96 -8.87
CA LYS A 155 -5.48 -11.07 -9.95
C LYS A 155 -5.75 -9.68 -9.39
N PRO A 156 -5.55 -8.61 -10.17
CA PRO A 156 -5.91 -7.27 -9.73
C PRO A 156 -7.45 -7.13 -9.64
N PRO A 157 -7.98 -6.23 -8.78
CA PRO A 157 -9.38 -5.85 -8.81
C PRO A 157 -9.82 -5.24 -10.13
N ASP A 158 -11.09 -5.43 -10.51
CA ASP A 158 -11.67 -4.89 -11.75
C ASP A 158 -11.60 -3.36 -11.85
N TRP A 159 -11.60 -2.65 -10.71
CA TRP A 159 -11.57 -1.18 -10.69
C TRP A 159 -10.22 -0.61 -11.14
N VAL A 160 -9.12 -1.34 -10.95
CA VAL A 160 -7.76 -0.89 -11.29
C VAL A 160 -7.63 -0.51 -12.77
N ALA A 161 -8.28 -1.29 -13.65
CA ALA A 161 -8.27 -1.05 -15.09
C ALA A 161 -9.04 0.23 -15.49
N LYS A 162 -9.96 0.70 -14.64
CA LYS A 162 -10.83 1.86 -14.90
C LYS A 162 -10.18 3.18 -14.48
N VAL A 163 -9.18 3.14 -13.60
CA VAL A 163 -8.48 4.34 -13.13
C VAL A 163 -7.64 4.94 -14.26
N PRO A 164 -7.85 6.21 -14.66
CA PRO A 164 -7.07 6.80 -15.73
C PRO A 164 -5.62 7.09 -15.30
N PRO A 165 -4.67 7.18 -16.25
CA PRO A 165 -3.37 7.78 -16.00
C PRO A 165 -3.48 9.23 -15.52
N VAL A 166 -2.51 9.70 -14.73
CA VAL A 166 -2.45 11.12 -14.35
C VAL A 166 -2.15 12.00 -15.56
N LYS A 167 -2.74 13.19 -15.60
CA LYS A 167 -2.61 14.12 -16.73
C LYS A 167 -1.19 14.65 -16.87
N GLU A 168 -0.62 15.13 -15.77
CA GLU A 168 0.78 15.57 -15.69
C GLU A 168 1.60 14.44 -15.06
N THR A 169 2.80 14.19 -15.59
CA THR A 169 3.63 13.08 -15.09
C THR A 169 3.97 13.28 -13.62
N LEU A 170 3.44 12.41 -12.76
CA LEU A 170 3.78 12.39 -11.35
C LEU A 170 5.18 11.79 -11.18
N LYS A 171 6.11 12.56 -10.62
CA LYS A 171 7.48 12.11 -10.37
C LYS A 171 7.65 11.76 -8.90
N ILE A 172 7.95 10.50 -8.60
CA ILE A 172 8.19 10.03 -7.23
C ILE A 172 9.70 9.75 -7.08
N PRO A 173 10.43 10.57 -6.29
CA PRO A 173 11.84 10.32 -6.00
C PRO A 173 12.06 9.01 -5.24
N TYR A 174 13.19 8.37 -5.48
CA TYR A 174 13.65 7.16 -4.78
C TYR A 174 15.03 7.37 -4.15
N LYS A 175 15.36 6.59 -3.12
CA LYS A 175 16.65 6.60 -2.43
C LYS A 175 17.67 5.88 -3.32
N LYS A 176 18.67 6.62 -3.81
CA LYS A 176 19.78 6.03 -4.59
C LYS A 176 20.68 5.12 -3.75
N GLN A 177 20.76 5.40 -2.45
CA GLN A 177 21.58 4.67 -1.50
C GLN A 177 20.69 4.18 -0.36
N VAL A 178 20.66 2.86 -0.17
CA VAL A 178 19.93 2.23 0.93
C VAL A 178 20.87 2.10 2.13
N TYR A 179 20.35 2.29 3.35
CA TYR A 179 21.08 2.15 4.63
C TYR A 179 22.12 3.24 4.97
N VAL A 180 21.93 4.46 4.48
CA VAL A 180 22.68 5.66 4.91
C VAL A 180 21.76 6.57 5.74
N GLU A 181 22.30 7.29 6.73
CA GLU A 181 21.52 8.20 7.60
C GLU A 181 20.78 9.29 6.81
N HIS A 182 21.37 9.76 5.72
CA HIS A 182 20.83 10.82 4.88
C HIS A 182 20.89 10.40 3.41
N PRO A 183 19.93 9.58 2.94
CA PRO A 183 19.93 9.11 1.56
C PRO A 183 19.62 10.26 0.61
N GLU A 184 20.33 10.29 -0.51
CA GLU A 184 19.99 11.16 -1.63
C GLU A 184 18.74 10.62 -2.33
N TYR A 185 17.74 11.47 -2.49
CA TYR A 185 16.55 11.19 -3.28
C TYR A 185 16.76 11.66 -4.71
N VAL A 186 16.64 10.73 -5.66
CA VAL A 186 16.82 10.99 -7.08
C VAL A 186 15.50 10.77 -7.81
N VAL A 187 15.27 11.58 -8.83
CA VAL A 187 14.11 11.47 -9.73
C VAL A 187 14.62 10.95 -11.06
N LEU A 188 13.98 9.90 -11.57
CA LEU A 188 14.28 9.41 -12.92
C LEU A 188 13.98 10.50 -13.95
N GLU A 189 14.75 10.51 -15.04
CA GLU A 189 14.61 11.53 -16.09
C GLU A 189 13.44 11.23 -17.04
N HIS A 190 13.24 9.95 -17.37
CA HIS A 190 12.32 9.50 -18.42
C HIS A 190 11.55 8.24 -18.03
N LEU A 191 10.32 8.11 -18.53
CA LEU A 191 9.42 6.95 -18.29
C LEU A 191 9.91 5.64 -18.92
N ASP A 192 10.75 5.71 -19.95
CA ASP A 192 11.35 4.55 -20.62
C ASP A 192 12.67 4.10 -19.98
N ASN A 193 13.10 4.76 -18.88
CA ASN A 193 14.30 4.35 -18.15
C ASN A 193 14.19 2.88 -17.71
N LEU A 194 15.28 2.12 -17.87
CA LEU A 194 15.34 0.69 -17.51
C LEU A 194 15.10 0.43 -16.02
N GLU A 195 15.25 1.42 -15.15
CA GLU A 195 14.94 1.34 -13.72
C GLU A 195 13.48 1.71 -13.41
N ALA A 196 12.76 2.31 -14.36
CA ALA A 196 11.38 2.71 -14.17
C ALA A 196 10.45 1.51 -14.00
N SER A 197 9.48 1.64 -13.11
CA SER A 197 8.46 0.61 -12.92
C SER A 197 7.42 0.63 -14.03
N GLU A 198 7.20 -0.52 -14.66
CA GLU A 198 6.24 -0.68 -15.74
C GLU A 198 4.81 -0.43 -15.26
N VAL A 199 4.45 -0.93 -14.08
CA VAL A 199 3.14 -0.76 -13.45
C VAL A 199 2.81 0.73 -13.26
N PHE A 200 3.77 1.52 -12.77
CA PHE A 200 3.57 2.95 -12.57
C PHE A 200 3.60 3.74 -13.88
N ARG A 201 4.42 3.32 -14.84
CA ARG A 201 4.51 3.95 -16.16
C ARG A 201 3.17 3.96 -16.89
N GLU A 202 2.39 2.88 -16.79
CA GLU A 202 1.05 2.80 -17.41
C GLU A 202 0.09 3.88 -16.89
N LYS A 203 0.31 4.37 -15.67
CA LYS A 203 -0.49 5.44 -15.06
C LYS A 203 0.17 6.82 -15.18
N ASN A 204 1.18 6.98 -16.04
CA ASN A 204 1.97 8.20 -16.21
C ASN A 204 2.68 8.64 -14.91
N ILE A 205 3.15 7.67 -14.13
CA ILE A 205 3.90 7.90 -12.89
C ILE A 205 5.35 7.45 -13.11
N LEU A 206 6.29 8.36 -12.85
CA LEU A 206 7.73 8.15 -13.01
C LEU A 206 8.37 7.84 -11.66
N THR A 207 8.69 6.57 -11.45
CA THR A 207 9.36 6.08 -10.24
C THR A 207 10.17 4.82 -10.53
N ALA A 208 11.19 4.55 -9.71
CA ALA A 208 11.99 3.34 -9.80
C ALA A 208 11.17 2.09 -9.41
N ARG A 209 11.64 0.91 -9.82
CA ARG A 209 11.01 -0.36 -9.41
C ARG A 209 11.06 -0.52 -7.88
N PRO A 210 9.91 -0.59 -7.20
CA PRO A 210 9.91 -0.85 -5.76
C PRO A 210 10.38 -2.27 -5.46
N HIS A 211 10.98 -2.45 -4.28
CA HIS A 211 11.45 -3.76 -3.83
C HIS A 211 10.28 -4.57 -3.25
N ILE A 212 9.58 -5.32 -4.10
CA ILE A 212 8.32 -6.00 -3.74
C ILE A 212 8.45 -7.49 -3.40
N TYR A 213 9.55 -8.13 -3.79
CA TYR A 213 9.73 -9.56 -3.57
C TYR A 213 10.16 -9.89 -2.13
N PHE A 214 9.63 -11.00 -1.62
CA PHE A 214 9.90 -11.54 -0.30
C PHE A 214 9.77 -13.07 -0.34
N ILE A 215 10.46 -13.76 0.55
CA ILE A 215 10.44 -15.22 0.72
C ILE A 215 10.30 -15.49 2.22
#